data_AF-A0A524DNX4-F1
#
_entry.id   AF-A0A524DNX4-F1
#
_cell.length_a   1.000
_cell.length_b   1.000
_cell.length_c   1.000
_cell.angle_alpha   90.00
_cell.angle_beta   90.00
_cell.angle_gamma   90.00
#
_symmetry.space_group_name_H-M   'P 1'
#
loop_
_entity.id
_entity.type
_entity.pdbx_description
1 polymer ?
#
loop_
_entity_poly.entity_id
_entity_poly.type
_entity_poly.pdbx_seq_one_letter_code
_entity_poly.pdbx_strand_id
1 'polypeptide(L)'
;MSKRFKKSKKEEQITIEENLGHLFFRDIDLRLLMLRPIDLIEFSEFAGANSEDIVIWVGKTVAKYFIEKLYGEANWSEETLSNKKEAIVNVLDAFEHLGYGILTSAFLKDKIFISVENPISQEEKDNIMAKNICILYQGIFNGVLEQIGIDADGEEVQCFLKDDEADIFKYDLLIDEFDAKDIDSEINSGPISNYMERYNV
;
A
#
# COMPACT_ATOMS: atom_id res chain seq x y z
N MET A 1 -11.46 12.25 20.61
CA MET A 1 -10.23 11.80 19.92
C MET A 1 -9.66 10.61 20.67
N SER A 2 -9.80 9.41 20.09
CA SER A 2 -9.15 8.21 20.60
C SER A 2 -7.63 8.41 20.54
N LYS A 3 -6.90 8.14 21.62
CA LYS A 3 -5.44 8.22 21.66
C LYS A 3 -4.73 7.25 20.70
N ARG A 4 -5.49 6.35 20.05
CA ARG A 4 -4.99 5.16 19.34
C ARG A 4 -4.44 5.43 17.93
N PHE A 5 -4.79 6.55 17.30
CA PHE A 5 -4.47 6.79 15.88
C PHE A 5 -3.48 7.94 15.62
N LYS A 6 -2.84 8.50 16.67
CA LYS A 6 -1.93 9.65 16.52
C LYS A 6 -0.81 9.38 15.50
N LYS A 7 -0.77 10.21 14.45
CA LYS A 7 0.33 10.36 13.46
C LYS A 7 1.70 10.40 14.15
N SER A 8 2.62 9.50 13.77
CA SER A 8 3.96 9.42 14.37
C SER A 8 4.92 10.46 13.79
N LYS A 9 5.88 10.90 14.61
CA LYS A 9 6.97 11.80 14.18
C LYS A 9 8.01 11.04 13.34
N LYS A 10 8.63 11.78 12.42
CA LYS A 10 9.64 11.39 11.39
C LYS A 10 10.98 10.82 11.90
N GLU A 11 11.06 10.27 13.11
CA GLU A 11 12.32 9.71 13.65
C GLU A 11 12.58 8.30 13.10
N GLU A 12 13.86 7.91 13.02
CA GLU A 12 14.38 6.68 12.39
C GLU A 12 13.52 5.44 12.71
N GLN A 13 12.81 4.94 11.71
CA GLN A 13 11.80 3.89 11.88
C GLN A 13 12.35 2.48 11.70
N ILE A 14 13.60 2.32 11.25
CA ILE A 14 14.23 1.00 11.08
C ILE A 14 15.44 0.92 12.01
N THR A 15 15.41 -0.04 12.92
CA THR A 15 16.53 -0.34 13.82
C THR A 15 17.23 -1.60 13.36
N ILE A 16 18.55 -1.54 13.24
CA ILE A 16 19.40 -2.70 12.90
C ILE A 16 20.02 -3.22 14.19
N GLU A 17 19.64 -4.43 14.61
CA GLU A 17 20.33 -5.13 15.70
C GLU A 17 21.42 -6.03 15.13
N GLU A 18 22.62 -5.46 14.93
CA GLU A 18 23.77 -6.14 14.31
C GLU A 18 24.15 -7.45 15.03
N ASN A 19 24.00 -7.51 16.35
CA ASN A 19 24.33 -8.68 17.15
C ASN A 19 23.39 -9.88 16.90
N LEU A 20 22.16 -9.64 16.45
CA LEU A 20 21.19 -10.67 16.11
C LEU A 20 21.02 -10.84 14.60
N GLY A 21 21.60 -9.94 13.79
CA GLY A 21 21.36 -9.89 12.35
C GLY A 21 19.89 -9.60 12.00
N HIS A 22 19.17 -8.91 12.90
CA HIS A 22 17.74 -8.64 12.75
C HIS A 22 17.49 -7.18 12.41
N LEU A 23 16.53 -6.96 11.50
CA LEU A 23 15.98 -5.66 11.17
C LEU A 23 14.61 -5.53 11.84
N PHE A 24 14.39 -4.42 12.55
CA PHE A 24 13.13 -4.13 13.23
C PHE A 24 12.52 -2.84 12.71
N PHE A 25 11.18 -2.79 12.65
CA PHE A 25 10.44 -1.58 12.36
C PHE A 25 9.90 -0.94 13.64
N ARG A 26 10.45 0.22 14.03
CA ARG A 26 10.10 0.98 15.23
C ARG A 26 10.28 0.14 16.52
N ASP A 27 9.52 0.47 17.57
CA ASP A 27 9.38 -0.33 18.80
C ASP A 27 8.43 -1.54 18.63
N ILE A 28 8.06 -1.86 17.39
CA ILE A 28 7.12 -2.94 17.09
C ILE A 28 7.96 -4.18 16.75
N ASP A 29 7.64 -5.32 17.36
CA ASP A 29 8.31 -6.61 17.07
C ASP A 29 7.87 -7.11 15.68
N LEU A 30 8.41 -6.45 14.66
CA LEU A 30 8.20 -6.68 13.25
C LEU A 30 9.57 -6.99 12.66
N ARG A 31 9.83 -8.28 12.46
CA ARG A 31 11.09 -8.76 11.90
C ARG A 31 11.07 -8.57 10.40
N LEU A 32 12.07 -7.88 9.88
CA LEU A 32 12.21 -7.58 8.47
C LEU A 32 13.33 -8.42 7.85
N LEU A 33 13.15 -8.74 6.57
CA LEU A 33 14.18 -9.30 5.71
C LEU A 33 14.33 -8.36 4.50
N MET A 34 15.57 -8.03 4.16
CA MET A 34 15.87 -7.27 2.95
C MET A 34 16.00 -8.25 1.78
N LEU A 35 15.19 -8.04 0.75
CA LEU A 35 15.21 -8.82 -0.49
C LEU A 35 15.54 -7.88 -1.65
N ARG A 36 16.18 -8.41 -2.70
CA ARG A 36 16.36 -7.66 -3.95
C ARG A 36 15.12 -7.85 -4.81
N PRO A 37 14.71 -6.84 -5.60
CA PRO A 37 13.52 -6.95 -6.45
C PRO A 37 13.59 -8.14 -7.42
N ILE A 38 14.78 -8.44 -7.95
CA ILE A 38 15.03 -9.60 -8.81
C ILE A 38 14.63 -10.94 -8.17
N ASP A 39 14.75 -11.08 -6.85
CA ASP A 39 14.43 -12.35 -6.16
C ASP A 39 12.91 -12.65 -6.25
N LEU A 40 12.05 -11.61 -6.25
CA LEU A 40 10.60 -11.75 -6.47
C LEU A 40 10.26 -12.06 -7.94
N ILE A 41 11.01 -11.45 -8.86
CA ILE A 41 10.86 -11.70 -10.29
C ILE A 41 11.21 -13.15 -10.62
N GLU A 42 12.38 -13.63 -10.17
CA GLU A 42 12.81 -15.01 -10.36
C GLU A 42 11.78 -16.00 -9.76
N PHE A 43 11.27 -15.72 -8.56
CA PHE A 43 10.19 -16.50 -7.96
C PHE A 43 8.99 -16.64 -8.90
N SER A 44 8.56 -15.52 -9.50
CA SER A 44 7.40 -15.49 -10.39
C SER A 44 7.64 -16.31 -11.66
N GLU A 45 8.87 -16.27 -12.21
CA GLU A 45 9.26 -17.11 -13.34
C GLU A 45 9.20 -18.61 -12.99
N PHE A 46 9.66 -18.99 -11.80
CA PHE A 46 9.60 -20.39 -11.34
C PHE A 46 8.19 -20.87 -11.06
N ALA A 47 7.33 -20.02 -10.48
CA ALA A 47 5.94 -20.35 -10.16
C ALA A 47 5.04 -20.45 -11.41
N GLY A 48 5.44 -19.83 -12.52
CA GLY A 48 4.74 -19.89 -13.79
C GLY A 48 3.36 -19.25 -13.73
N ALA A 49 2.36 -19.87 -14.35
CA ALA A 49 1.01 -19.29 -14.50
C ALA A 49 0.28 -18.98 -13.17
N ASN A 50 0.71 -19.56 -12.05
CA ASN A 50 0.10 -19.32 -10.73
C ASN A 50 0.81 -18.19 -9.96
N SER A 51 1.84 -17.56 -10.52
CA SER A 51 2.65 -16.57 -9.81
C SER A 51 1.81 -15.39 -9.35
N GLU A 52 0.89 -14.90 -10.19
CA GLU A 52 0.08 -13.71 -9.91
C GLU A 52 -0.80 -13.92 -8.66
N ASP A 53 -1.52 -15.04 -8.57
CA ASP A 53 -2.35 -15.39 -7.40
C ASP A 53 -1.52 -15.52 -6.12
N ILE A 54 -0.33 -16.15 -6.22
CA ILE A 54 0.56 -16.31 -5.07
C ILE A 54 1.09 -14.96 -4.60
N VAL A 55 1.51 -14.09 -5.52
CA VAL A 55 2.03 -12.76 -5.20
C VAL A 55 0.94 -11.88 -4.57
N ILE A 56 -0.29 -11.92 -5.09
CA ILE A 56 -1.44 -11.25 -4.47
C ILE A 56 -1.64 -11.75 -3.03
N TRP A 57 -1.63 -13.07 -2.83
CA TRP A 57 -1.82 -13.67 -1.52
C TRP A 57 -0.70 -13.33 -0.53
N VAL A 58 0.54 -13.28 -1.00
CA VAL A 58 1.69 -12.80 -0.23
C VAL A 58 1.49 -11.33 0.16
N GLY A 59 1.13 -10.46 -0.79
CA GLY A 59 0.84 -9.05 -0.52
C GLY A 59 -0.24 -8.86 0.54
N LYS A 60 -1.35 -9.61 0.44
CA LYS A 60 -2.42 -9.59 1.44
C LYS A 60 -1.94 -10.03 2.81
N THR A 61 -1.08 -11.05 2.86
CA THR A 61 -0.50 -11.55 4.11
C THR A 61 0.42 -10.51 4.74
N VAL A 62 1.23 -9.80 3.94
CA VAL A 62 2.06 -8.69 4.41
C VAL A 62 1.18 -7.58 5.00
N ALA A 63 0.15 -7.14 4.28
CA ALA A 63 -0.76 -6.10 4.74
C ALA A 63 -1.45 -6.46 6.07
N LYS A 64 -1.98 -7.69 6.17
CA LYS A 64 -2.59 -8.20 7.40
C LYS A 64 -1.61 -8.14 8.57
N TYR A 65 -0.38 -8.62 8.36
CA TYR A 65 0.65 -8.61 9.39
C TYR A 65 0.98 -7.18 9.87
N PHE A 66 1.08 -6.21 8.96
CA PHE A 66 1.30 -4.81 9.32
C PHE A 66 0.15 -4.22 10.13
N ILE A 67 -1.10 -4.46 9.71
CA ILE A 67 -2.28 -3.96 10.44
C ILE A 67 -2.36 -4.57 11.84
N GLU A 68 -2.18 -5.88 11.98
CA GLU A 68 -2.18 -6.56 13.28
C GLU A 68 -1.08 -6.02 14.20
N LYS A 69 0.11 -5.73 13.65
CA LYS A 69 1.24 -5.20 14.42
C LYS A 69 1.07 -3.74 14.81
N LEU A 70 0.48 -2.92 13.94
CA LEU A 70 0.25 -1.49 14.21
C LEU A 70 -0.96 -1.24 15.13
N TYR A 71 -2.01 -2.06 15.03
CA TYR A 71 -3.30 -1.79 15.68
C TYR A 71 -3.73 -2.86 16.70
N GLY A 72 -3.03 -4.00 16.76
CA GLY A 72 -3.39 -5.14 17.60
C GLY A 72 -4.72 -5.75 17.19
N GLU A 73 -5.49 -6.21 18.19
CA GLU A 73 -6.84 -6.76 18.01
C GLU A 73 -7.91 -5.64 17.92
N ALA A 74 -7.69 -4.65 17.05
CA ALA A 74 -8.70 -3.62 16.80
C ALA A 74 -9.96 -4.24 16.15
N ASN A 75 -11.15 -3.86 16.63
CA ASN A 75 -12.41 -4.29 16.02
C ASN A 75 -12.82 -3.34 14.89
N TRP A 76 -12.31 -3.58 13.69
CA TRP A 76 -12.55 -2.73 12.52
C TRP A 76 -14.02 -2.66 12.06
N SER A 77 -14.87 -3.61 12.48
CA SER A 77 -16.30 -3.61 12.12
C SER A 77 -17.10 -2.49 12.80
N GLU A 78 -16.61 -1.98 13.94
CA GLU A 78 -17.24 -0.90 14.70
C GLU A 78 -16.55 0.46 14.48
N GLU A 79 -15.47 0.49 13.68
CA GLU A 79 -14.69 1.69 13.43
C GLU A 79 -15.30 2.53 12.30
N THR A 80 -15.21 3.86 12.46
CA THR A 80 -15.70 4.81 11.46
C THR A 80 -14.80 4.82 10.21
N LEU A 81 -15.36 5.16 9.04
CA LEU A 81 -14.58 5.33 7.81
C LEU A 81 -13.44 6.35 7.96
N SER A 82 -13.63 7.39 8.78
CA SER A 82 -12.57 8.36 9.10
C SER A 82 -11.35 7.70 9.77
N ASN A 83 -11.58 6.81 10.74
CA ASN A 83 -10.50 6.05 11.39
C ASN A 83 -9.87 5.03 10.44
N LYS A 84 -10.67 4.40 9.56
CA LYS A 84 -10.16 3.49 8.53
C LYS A 84 -9.29 4.24 7.50
N LYS A 85 -9.67 5.44 7.08
CA LYS A 85 -8.86 6.35 6.25
C LYS A 85 -7.53 6.68 6.92
N GLU A 86 -7.54 7.06 8.19
CA GLU A 86 -6.31 7.31 8.96
C GLU A 86 -5.43 6.05 9.04
N ALA A 87 -6.04 4.87 9.17
CA ALA A 87 -5.31 3.61 9.16
C ALA A 87 -4.64 3.31 7.82
N ILE A 88 -5.33 3.53 6.70
CA ILE A 88 -4.75 3.40 5.34
C ILE A 88 -3.51 4.30 5.23
N VAL A 89 -3.66 5.60 5.54
CA VAL A 89 -2.56 6.57 5.43
C VAL A 89 -1.36 6.18 6.29
N ASN A 90 -1.59 5.70 7.53
CA ASN A 90 -0.50 5.28 8.41
C ASN A 90 0.20 4.00 7.93
N VAL A 91 -0.54 3.07 7.31
CA VAL A 91 0.04 1.86 6.73
C VAL A 91 0.87 2.21 5.49
N LEU A 92 0.36 3.09 4.62
CA LEU A 92 1.11 3.58 3.46
C LEU A 92 2.41 4.30 3.88
N ASP A 93 2.34 5.16 4.91
CA ASP A 93 3.53 5.78 5.51
C ASP A 93 4.53 4.73 5.99
N ALA A 94 4.06 3.64 6.62
CA ALA A 94 4.95 2.55 7.04
C ALA A 94 5.64 1.87 5.86
N PHE A 95 4.91 1.58 4.77
CA PHE A 95 5.49 1.01 3.55
C PHE A 95 6.50 1.95 2.88
N GLU A 96 6.24 3.26 2.86
CA GLU A 96 7.19 4.26 2.33
C GLU A 96 8.51 4.21 3.11
N HIS A 97 8.45 4.14 4.45
CA HIS A 97 9.64 4.01 5.28
C HIS A 97 10.41 2.69 5.08
N LEU A 98 9.75 1.67 4.52
CA LEU A 98 10.37 0.38 4.17
C LEU A 98 10.95 0.35 2.75
N GLY A 99 10.87 1.45 2.02
CA GLY A 99 11.44 1.57 0.67
C GLY A 99 10.53 1.04 -0.43
N TYR A 100 9.22 0.97 -0.21
CA TYR A 100 8.26 0.57 -1.24
C TYR A 100 7.98 1.66 -2.29
N GLY A 101 8.69 2.78 -2.26
CA GLY A 101 8.41 3.98 -3.07
C GLY A 101 7.79 5.09 -2.23
N ILE A 102 7.35 6.17 -2.88
CA ILE A 102 6.59 7.25 -2.24
C ILE A 102 5.11 6.94 -2.41
N LEU A 103 4.41 6.70 -1.30
CA LEU A 103 3.02 6.24 -1.34
C LEU A 103 2.08 7.37 -0.94
N THR A 104 1.18 7.73 -1.84
CA THR A 104 0.13 8.72 -1.55
C THR A 104 -1.25 8.14 -1.77
N SER A 105 -2.27 8.77 -1.20
CA SER A 105 -3.65 8.36 -1.39
C SER A 105 -4.56 9.57 -1.54
N ALA A 106 -5.67 9.38 -2.24
CA ALA A 106 -6.76 10.33 -2.34
C ALA A 106 -8.10 9.63 -2.11
N PHE A 107 -8.96 10.25 -1.32
CA PHE A 107 -10.24 9.70 -0.91
C PHE A 107 -11.37 10.55 -1.50
N LEU A 108 -12.15 9.93 -2.38
CA LEU A 108 -13.40 10.48 -2.92
C LEU A 108 -14.60 9.85 -2.22
N LYS A 109 -15.82 10.28 -2.59
CA LYS A 109 -17.07 9.79 -2.00
C LYS A 109 -17.18 8.26 -2.08
N ASP A 110 -16.93 7.70 -3.25
CA ASP A 110 -17.14 6.29 -3.61
C ASP A 110 -15.85 5.59 -4.08
N LYS A 111 -14.69 6.27 -3.99
CA LYS A 111 -13.41 5.78 -4.51
C LYS A 111 -12.24 6.08 -3.61
N ILE A 112 -11.26 5.19 -3.63
CA ILE A 112 -9.93 5.41 -3.06
C ILE A 112 -8.91 5.27 -4.18
N PHE A 113 -7.99 6.23 -4.26
CA PHE A 113 -6.81 6.15 -5.13
C PHE A 113 -5.57 6.00 -4.27
N ILE A 114 -4.66 5.14 -4.70
CA ILE A 114 -3.34 4.98 -4.10
C ILE A 114 -2.31 5.08 -5.23
N SER A 115 -1.31 5.94 -5.07
CA SER A 115 -0.20 6.06 -6.02
C SER A 115 1.10 5.56 -5.40
N VAL A 116 1.97 5.04 -6.26
CA VAL A 116 3.34 4.69 -5.92
C VAL A 116 4.28 5.41 -6.89
N GLU A 117 4.94 6.47 -6.43
CA GLU A 117 6.01 7.14 -7.17
C GLU A 117 7.36 6.51 -6.82
N ASN A 118 8.28 6.47 -7.79
CA ASN A 118 9.53 5.72 -7.68
C ASN A 118 9.30 4.27 -7.17
N PRO A 119 8.44 3.48 -7.83
CA PRO A 119 8.11 2.14 -7.38
C PRO A 119 9.34 1.22 -7.45
N ILE A 120 9.33 0.14 -6.68
CA ILE A 120 10.40 -0.88 -6.67
C ILE A 120 10.65 -1.43 -8.09
N SER A 121 9.60 -1.52 -8.91
CA SER A 121 9.68 -1.96 -10.31
C SER A 121 10.63 -1.14 -11.18
N GLN A 122 10.96 0.10 -10.78
CA GLN A 122 11.93 0.97 -11.46
C GLN A 122 13.34 0.37 -11.51
N GLU A 123 13.74 -0.40 -10.49
CA GLU A 123 15.07 -1.05 -10.45
C GLU A 123 15.22 -2.12 -11.54
N GLU A 124 14.10 -2.67 -12.01
CA GLU A 124 14.03 -3.79 -12.95
C GLU A 124 13.22 -3.42 -14.21
N LYS A 125 13.15 -2.13 -14.57
CA LYS A 125 12.26 -1.61 -15.63
C LYS A 125 12.40 -2.30 -17.00
N ASP A 126 13.60 -2.79 -17.32
CA ASP A 126 13.88 -3.44 -18.60
C ASP A 126 13.49 -4.93 -18.59
N ASN A 127 13.05 -5.45 -17.44
CA ASN A 127 12.59 -6.81 -17.25
C ASN A 127 11.06 -6.89 -17.41
N ILE A 128 10.61 -7.68 -18.40
CA ILE A 128 9.17 -7.88 -18.67
C ILE A 128 8.39 -8.42 -17.46
N MET A 129 9.08 -9.11 -16.55
CA MET A 129 8.50 -9.69 -15.34
C MET A 129 8.44 -8.70 -14.17
N ALA A 130 8.94 -7.47 -14.32
CA ALA A 130 8.83 -6.42 -13.29
C ALA A 130 7.38 -6.08 -12.95
N LYS A 131 6.41 -6.37 -13.84
CA LYS A 131 4.97 -6.27 -13.55
C LYS A 131 4.54 -7.05 -12.31
N ASN A 132 5.25 -8.12 -11.95
CA ASN A 132 4.94 -8.92 -10.75
C ASN A 132 5.15 -8.12 -9.46
N ILE A 133 6.01 -7.08 -9.48
CA ILE A 133 6.15 -6.14 -8.37
C ILE A 133 4.89 -5.26 -8.24
N CYS A 134 4.31 -4.82 -9.37
CA CYS A 134 3.03 -4.09 -9.37
C CYS A 134 1.87 -4.94 -8.81
N ILE A 135 1.87 -6.25 -9.11
CA ILE A 135 0.91 -7.21 -8.55
C ILE A 135 1.08 -7.34 -7.02
N LEU A 136 2.31 -7.25 -6.50
CA LEU A 136 2.55 -7.23 -5.06
C LEU A 136 1.91 -5.99 -4.41
N TYR A 137 2.05 -4.80 -4.99
CA TYR A 137 1.38 -3.59 -4.50
C TYR A 137 -0.13 -3.78 -4.47
N GLN A 138 -0.73 -4.28 -5.55
CA GLN A 138 -2.17 -4.56 -5.60
C GLN A 138 -2.59 -5.52 -4.48
N GLY A 139 -1.83 -6.59 -4.25
CA GLY A 139 -2.06 -7.53 -3.15
C GLY A 139 -1.99 -6.88 -1.77
N ILE A 140 -0.99 -6.03 -1.54
CA ILE A 140 -0.83 -5.29 -0.28
C ILE A 140 -2.03 -4.38 -0.06
N PHE A 141 -2.38 -3.53 -1.03
CA PHE A 141 -3.45 -2.55 -0.87
C PHE A 141 -4.82 -3.23 -0.72
N ASN A 142 -5.10 -4.29 -1.49
CA ASN A 142 -6.28 -5.13 -1.29
C ASN A 142 -6.32 -5.67 0.14
N GLY A 143 -5.20 -6.22 0.63
CA GLY A 143 -5.12 -6.76 1.98
C GLY A 143 -5.32 -5.70 3.06
N VAL A 144 -4.87 -4.46 2.83
CA VAL A 144 -5.10 -3.35 3.77
C VAL A 144 -6.58 -3.07 3.89
N LEU A 145 -7.27 -2.88 2.76
CA LEU A 145 -8.71 -2.58 2.72
C LEU A 145 -9.54 -3.72 3.31
N GLU A 146 -9.26 -4.96 2.91
CA GLU A 146 -9.95 -6.15 3.43
C GLU A 146 -9.80 -6.27 4.95
N GLN A 147 -8.59 -6.09 5.48
CA GLN A 147 -8.31 -6.29 6.90
C GLN A 147 -8.94 -5.21 7.80
N ILE A 148 -9.13 -3.98 7.28
CA ILE A 148 -9.87 -2.92 7.98
C ILE A 148 -11.38 -2.95 7.64
N GLY A 149 -11.84 -3.95 6.90
CA GLY A 149 -13.24 -4.15 6.54
C GLY A 149 -13.80 -3.05 5.65
N ILE A 150 -13.04 -2.63 4.64
CA ILE A 150 -13.54 -1.86 3.49
C ILE A 150 -13.70 -2.84 2.33
N ASP A 151 -14.92 -2.91 1.80
CA ASP A 151 -15.25 -3.74 0.64
C ASP A 151 -15.13 -2.91 -0.64
N ALA A 152 -14.15 -3.26 -1.48
CA ALA A 152 -13.81 -2.50 -2.68
C ALA A 152 -13.22 -3.38 -3.78
N ASP A 153 -13.53 -3.04 -5.03
CA ASP A 153 -12.92 -3.66 -6.21
C ASP A 153 -11.76 -2.79 -6.71
N GLY A 154 -10.56 -3.37 -6.77
CA GLY A 154 -9.31 -2.65 -7.04
C GLY A 154 -8.64 -3.03 -8.35
N GLU A 155 -8.24 -2.03 -9.13
CA GLU A 155 -7.46 -2.20 -10.37
C GLU A 155 -6.31 -1.20 -10.47
N GLU A 156 -5.24 -1.58 -11.19
CA GLU A 156 -4.18 -0.65 -11.61
C GLU A 156 -4.67 0.13 -12.85
N VAL A 157 -4.76 1.45 -12.73
CA VAL A 157 -5.24 2.36 -13.80
C VAL A 157 -4.12 3.12 -14.49
N GLN A 158 -2.94 3.24 -13.88
CA GLN A 158 -1.71 3.72 -14.51
C GLN A 158 -0.52 2.89 -14.04
N CYS A 159 0.47 2.72 -14.92
CA CYS A 159 1.58 1.82 -14.69
C CYS A 159 2.90 2.47 -15.13
N PHE A 160 3.81 2.66 -14.19
CA PHE A 160 5.15 3.22 -14.39
C PHE A 160 5.92 2.46 -15.48
N LEU A 161 5.78 1.13 -15.54
CA LEU A 161 6.43 0.29 -16.56
C LEU A 161 5.90 0.54 -17.99
N LYS A 162 4.83 1.33 -18.15
CA LYS A 162 4.27 1.76 -19.44
C LYS A 162 4.56 3.25 -19.72
N ASP A 163 5.65 3.77 -19.18
CA ASP A 163 6.11 5.15 -19.32
C ASP A 163 5.16 6.20 -18.67
N ASP A 164 4.31 5.79 -17.73
CA ASP A 164 3.58 6.72 -16.84
C ASP A 164 4.52 7.22 -15.71
N GLU A 165 4.15 8.34 -15.07
CA GLU A 165 4.94 8.95 -13.98
C GLU A 165 4.94 8.12 -12.68
N ALA A 166 3.91 7.28 -12.48
CA ALA A 166 3.71 6.47 -11.28
C ALA A 166 2.79 5.28 -11.57
N ASP A 167 2.78 4.31 -10.65
CA ASP A 167 1.70 3.33 -10.58
C ASP A 167 0.50 3.96 -9.84
N ILE A 168 -0.71 3.83 -10.38
CA ILE A 168 -1.94 4.28 -9.70
C ILE A 168 -2.92 3.13 -9.63
N PHE A 169 -3.42 2.89 -8.42
CA PHE A 169 -4.44 1.91 -8.11
C PHE A 169 -5.71 2.62 -7.72
N LYS A 170 -6.82 2.24 -8.36
CA LYS A 170 -8.16 2.75 -8.07
C LYS A 170 -8.98 1.64 -7.41
N TYR A 171 -9.66 1.99 -6.34
CA TYR A 171 -10.56 1.12 -5.59
C TYR A 171 -11.96 1.73 -5.60
N ASP A 172 -12.91 1.06 -6.25
CA ASP A 172 -14.32 1.44 -6.24
C ASP A 172 -15.00 0.79 -5.03
N LEU A 173 -15.60 1.59 -4.15
CA LEU A 173 -16.26 1.10 -2.93
C LEU A 173 -17.59 0.40 -3.28
N LEU A 174 -17.80 -0.80 -2.76
CA LEU A 174 -18.98 -1.61 -3.10
C LEU A 174 -20.21 -1.28 -2.25
N ILE A 175 -20.00 -0.87 -1.00
CA ILE A 175 -21.06 -0.64 0.00
C ILE A 175 -20.88 0.72 0.69
N ASP A 176 -19.65 1.07 1.03
CA ASP A 176 -19.32 2.24 1.84
C ASP A 176 -19.26 3.55 1.01
N GLU A 177 -19.56 4.68 1.65
CA GLU A 177 -19.32 6.02 1.10
C GLU A 177 -18.68 6.93 2.15
N PHE A 178 -17.63 7.67 1.78
CA PHE A 178 -17.01 8.66 2.68
C PHE A 178 -17.91 9.87 2.88
N ASP A 179 -18.03 10.31 4.13
CA ASP A 179 -18.69 11.58 4.48
C ASP A 179 -17.96 12.76 3.82
N ALA A 180 -18.67 13.85 3.52
CA ALA A 180 -18.07 15.06 2.92
C ALA A 180 -16.87 15.64 3.68
N LYS A 181 -16.75 15.37 4.99
CA LYS A 181 -15.61 15.79 5.84
C LYS A 181 -14.37 14.91 5.65
N ASP A 182 -14.54 13.69 5.16
CA ASP A 182 -13.50 12.67 4.98
C ASP A 182 -13.08 12.55 3.51
N ILE A 183 -13.77 13.24 2.60
CA ILE A 183 -13.35 13.44 1.21
C ILE A 183 -12.23 14.47 1.17
N ASP A 184 -11.21 14.23 0.35
CA ASP A 184 -10.13 15.19 0.16
C ASP A 184 -10.61 16.36 -0.71
N SER A 185 -10.66 17.56 -0.13
CA SER A 185 -11.14 18.76 -0.83
C SER A 185 -10.15 19.30 -1.87
N GLU A 186 -8.85 18.99 -1.70
CA GLU A 186 -7.78 19.32 -2.63
C GLU A 186 -6.86 18.10 -2.73
N ILE A 187 -6.81 17.48 -3.90
CA ILE A 187 -5.95 16.33 -4.18
C ILE A 187 -4.60 16.90 -4.59
N ASN A 188 -3.73 17.08 -3.60
CA ASN A 188 -2.37 17.62 -3.80
C ASN A 188 -1.35 16.53 -4.20
N SER A 189 -1.78 15.29 -4.39
CA SER A 189 -0.94 14.16 -4.81
C SER A 189 -0.73 14.20 -6.32
N GLY A 190 0.41 14.77 -6.75
CA GLY A 190 0.75 15.06 -8.15
C GLY A 190 0.29 14.01 -9.17
N PRO A 191 0.71 12.74 -9.07
CA PRO A 191 0.30 11.72 -10.04
C PRO A 191 -1.21 11.47 -10.04
N ILE A 192 -1.85 11.45 -8.87
CA ILE A 192 -3.30 11.22 -8.74
C ILE A 192 -4.09 12.41 -9.29
N SER A 193 -3.68 13.64 -8.99
CA SER A 193 -4.31 14.84 -9.55
C SER A 193 -4.16 14.88 -11.07
N ASN A 194 -2.96 14.58 -11.59
CA ASN A 194 -2.70 14.54 -13.04
C ASN A 194 -3.60 13.51 -13.73
N TYR A 195 -3.77 12.32 -13.13
CA TYR A 195 -4.69 11.30 -13.61
C TYR A 195 -6.13 11.80 -13.66
N MET A 196 -6.63 12.34 -12.55
CA MET A 196 -8.01 12.82 -12.44
C MET A 196 -8.32 13.93 -13.44
N GLU A 197 -7.41 14.88 -13.61
CA GLU A 197 -7.55 15.95 -14.61
C GLU A 197 -7.58 15.40 -16.04
N ARG A 198 -6.73 14.42 -16.34
CA ARG A 198 -6.62 13.82 -17.69
C ARG A 198 -7.85 13.00 -18.07
N TYR A 199 -8.43 12.28 -17.12
CA TYR A 199 -9.54 11.36 -17.36
C TYR A 199 -10.90 11.87 -16.87
N ASN A 200 -10.93 13.08 -16.30
CA ASN A 200 -12.14 13.76 -15.80
C ASN A 200 -12.92 12.87 -14.81
N VAL A 201 -12.19 12.29 -13.85
CA VAL A 201 -12.68 11.43 -12.77
C VAL A 201 -12.70 12.19 -11.45
#